data_AF-A0AAW2RUI1-F1
#
_entry.id   AF-A0AAW2RUI1-F1
#
_cell.length_a   1.000
_cell.length_b   1.000
_cell.length_c   1.000
_cell.angle_alpha   90.00
_cell.angle_beta   90.00
_cell.angle_gamma   90.00
#
_symmetry.space_group_name_H-M   'P 1'
#
loop_
_entity.id
_entity.type
_entity.pdbx_description
1 polymer ?
#
loop_
_entity_poly.entity_id
_entity_poly.type
_entity_poly.pdbx_seq_one_letter_code
_entity_poly.pdbx_strand_id
1 'polypeptide(L)'
;MKAGKVFQGMREALIRFPPTYKFEKGKPGLGGYDSGEKKRIPAWCDRILYRDNRTGPTKECSLECPVIASIYQYEARMDVIESDHKPVRCKLNVDIAYIDKSVRRQEFGRILHTNDAIKGYLEALRFVPETTATAPSRRKKRLRLQIKRLT
;
A
#
# COMPACT_ATOMS: atom_id res chain seq x y z
N MET A 1 6.20 -11.32 -12.90
CA MET A 1 6.97 -10.08 -12.68
C MET A 1 7.48 -9.47 -13.97
N LYS A 2 8.55 -9.98 -14.63
CA LYS A 2 9.12 -9.31 -15.82
C LYS A 2 8.13 -9.12 -16.97
N ALA A 3 7.30 -10.13 -17.25
CA ALA A 3 6.26 -10.07 -18.27
C ALA A 3 4.94 -9.42 -17.80
N GLY A 4 4.88 -8.87 -16.57
CA GLY A 4 3.71 -8.16 -16.07
C GLY A 4 2.44 -9.00 -15.84
N LYS A 5 2.49 -10.33 -15.94
CA LYS A 5 1.32 -11.22 -15.76
C LYS A 5 0.90 -11.46 -14.30
N VAL A 6 1.87 -11.43 -13.38
CA VAL A 6 1.68 -11.68 -11.94
C VAL A 6 2.58 -10.78 -11.11
N PHE A 7 2.11 -10.45 -9.91
CA PHE A 7 2.80 -9.62 -8.91
C PHE A 7 3.12 -8.20 -9.41
N GLN A 8 2.17 -7.54 -10.06
CA GLN A 8 2.33 -6.17 -10.58
C GLN A 8 2.54 -5.17 -9.44
N GLY A 9 3.54 -4.31 -9.58
CA GLY A 9 3.91 -3.33 -8.55
C GLY A 9 4.57 -3.92 -7.31
N MET A 10 4.81 -5.23 -7.27
CA MET A 10 5.57 -5.87 -6.20
C MET A 10 7.06 -5.85 -6.54
N ARG A 11 7.88 -5.87 -5.50
CA ARG A 11 9.34 -5.87 -5.54
C ARG A 11 9.87 -7.09 -4.80
N GLU A 12 11.01 -7.58 -5.24
CA GLU A 12 11.77 -8.62 -4.55
C GLU A 12 13.26 -8.25 -4.63
N ALA A 13 14.03 -8.62 -3.61
CA ALA A 13 15.49 -8.50 -3.70
C ALA A 13 16.07 -9.52 -4.67
N LEU A 14 17.29 -9.24 -5.10
CA LEU A 14 18.10 -10.21 -5.82
C LEU A 14 18.33 -11.45 -4.93
N ILE A 15 17.92 -12.61 -5.43
CA ILE A 15 18.16 -13.89 -4.77
C ILE A 15 19.63 -14.24 -4.92
N ARG A 16 20.35 -14.34 -3.80
CA ARG A 16 21.77 -14.73 -3.73
C ARG A 16 22.01 -16.04 -2.99
N PHE A 17 20.92 -16.73 -2.62
CA PHE A 17 20.93 -18.00 -1.92
C PHE A 17 20.49 -19.14 -2.84
N PRO A 18 20.91 -20.38 -2.59
CA PRO A 18 20.58 -21.51 -3.45
C PRO A 18 19.09 -21.90 -3.34
N PRO A 19 18.58 -22.74 -4.24
CA PRO A 19 17.19 -23.20 -4.19
C PRO A 19 16.80 -23.76 -2.83
N THR A 20 15.60 -23.42 -2.36
CA THR A 20 15.12 -23.75 -1.00
C THR A 20 14.35 -25.06 -0.95
N TYR A 21 14.01 -25.62 -2.10
CA TYR A 21 13.31 -26.89 -2.30
C TYR A 21 14.04 -27.72 -3.36
N LYS A 22 14.04 -29.05 -3.36
CA LYS A 22 13.57 -29.99 -2.34
C LYS A 22 14.77 -30.62 -1.64
N PHE A 23 14.73 -30.66 -0.31
CA PHE A 23 15.77 -31.28 0.51
C PHE A 23 15.29 -32.59 1.14
N GLU A 24 16.24 -33.47 1.44
CA GLU A 24 16.05 -34.58 2.36
C GLU A 24 16.08 -34.06 3.81
N LYS A 25 15.07 -34.47 4.60
CA LYS A 25 14.95 -34.06 6.00
C LYS A 25 16.10 -34.66 6.83
N GLY A 26 16.60 -33.89 7.79
CA GLY A 26 17.68 -34.31 8.69
C GLY A 26 19.09 -34.27 8.09
N LYS A 27 19.26 -33.93 6.80
CA LYS A 27 20.58 -33.76 6.19
C LYS A 27 21.04 -32.29 6.24
N PRO A 28 22.19 -31.98 6.88
CA PRO A 28 22.74 -30.63 6.91
C PRO A 28 23.44 -30.26 5.59
N GLY A 29 23.46 -28.96 5.29
CA GLY A 29 24.24 -28.40 4.19
C GLY A 29 23.65 -28.57 2.79
N LEU A 30 24.43 -28.19 1.77
CA LEU A 30 24.01 -28.12 0.36
C LEU A 30 24.02 -29.47 -0.36
N GLY A 31 24.58 -30.52 0.25
CA GLY A 31 24.54 -31.89 -0.28
C GLY A 31 23.22 -32.62 -0.04
N GLY A 32 22.25 -31.97 0.62
CA GLY A 32 20.97 -32.58 1.02
C GLY A 32 19.85 -32.47 -0.01
N TYR A 33 20.10 -32.08 -1.26
CA TYR A 33 19.06 -32.05 -2.29
C TYR A 33 18.51 -33.45 -2.56
N ASP A 34 17.20 -33.53 -2.85
CA ASP A 34 16.45 -34.77 -3.06
C ASP A 34 17.14 -35.70 -4.07
N SER A 35 17.72 -36.80 -3.57
CA SER A 35 18.28 -37.88 -4.38
C SER A 35 17.31 -39.06 -4.51
N GLY A 36 16.10 -38.93 -3.97
CA GLY A 36 15.07 -39.96 -3.98
C GLY A 36 14.51 -40.25 -5.38
N GLU A 37 13.67 -41.27 -5.46
CA GLU A 37 13.12 -41.81 -6.71
C GLU A 37 12.43 -40.76 -7.60
N LYS A 38 11.74 -39.78 -6.97
CA LYS A 38 11.00 -38.73 -7.68
C LYS A 38 11.89 -37.62 -8.25
N LYS A 39 13.18 -37.55 -7.85
CA LYS A 39 14.22 -36.62 -8.34
C LYS A 39 13.68 -35.21 -8.62
N ARG A 40 13.07 -34.58 -7.62
CA ARG A 40 12.48 -33.25 -7.80
C ARG A 40 13.58 -32.23 -8.13
N ILE A 41 13.37 -31.44 -9.18
CA ILE A 41 14.31 -30.39 -9.60
C ILE A 41 14.38 -29.31 -8.50
N PRO A 42 15.58 -28.89 -8.07
CA PRO A 42 15.72 -27.80 -7.11
C PRO A 42 15.04 -26.51 -7.58
N ALA A 43 14.28 -25.85 -6.70
CA ALA A 43 13.52 -24.64 -7.02
C ALA A 43 13.46 -23.63 -5.84
N TRP A 44 13.24 -22.36 -6.18
CA TRP A 44 12.95 -21.26 -5.23
C TRP A 44 11.44 -21.12 -5.03
N CYS A 45 10.85 -22.09 -4.33
CA CYS A 45 9.42 -22.08 -4.02
C CYS A 45 9.07 -21.00 -2.97
N ASP A 46 10.02 -20.67 -2.11
CA ASP A 46 9.83 -19.82 -0.94
C ASP A 46 10.33 -18.40 -1.23
N ARG A 47 9.41 -17.44 -1.34
CA ARG A 47 9.69 -16.10 -1.86
C ARG A 47 9.05 -15.01 -1.02
N ILE A 48 9.72 -13.88 -0.86
CA ILE A 48 9.23 -12.74 -0.08
C ILE A 48 9.18 -11.53 -0.99
N LEU A 49 7.96 -11.09 -1.28
CA LEU A 49 7.71 -9.90 -2.09
C LEU A 49 7.15 -8.81 -1.19
N TYR A 50 7.45 -7.57 -1.52
CA TYR A 50 6.92 -6.40 -0.83
C TYR A 50 6.45 -5.35 -1.84
N ARG A 51 5.65 -4.40 -1.37
CA ARG A 51 5.24 -3.23 -2.14
C ARG A 51 5.39 -2.00 -1.28
N ASP A 52 5.84 -0.93 -1.90
CA ASP A 52 5.95 0.39 -1.32
C ASP A 52 5.32 1.43 -2.27
N ASN A 53 5.39 2.71 -1.92
CA ASN A 53 4.81 3.77 -2.75
C ASN A 53 5.70 4.18 -3.92
N ARG A 54 6.93 3.66 -4.03
CA ARG A 54 7.83 4.08 -5.11
C ARG A 54 7.29 3.61 -6.45
N THR A 55 7.16 4.55 -7.38
CA THR A 55 6.84 4.24 -8.79
C THR A 55 8.08 3.80 -9.59
N GLY A 56 9.29 4.03 -9.07
CA GLY A 56 10.56 3.67 -9.70
C GLY A 56 11.60 3.19 -8.68
N PRO A 57 12.83 2.84 -9.09
CA PRO A 57 13.86 2.35 -8.19
C PRO A 57 14.49 3.44 -7.29
N THR A 58 14.44 4.71 -7.70
CA THR A 58 15.23 5.81 -7.10
C THR A 58 14.39 6.88 -6.40
N LYS A 59 13.09 6.66 -6.16
CA LYS A 59 12.27 7.65 -5.44
C LYS A 59 12.56 7.66 -3.94
N GLU A 60 12.70 8.87 -3.39
CA GLU A 60 12.86 9.12 -1.96
C GLU A 60 11.50 9.15 -1.23
N CYS A 61 11.54 9.06 0.11
CA CYS A 61 10.36 9.15 0.95
C CYS A 61 9.86 10.60 1.02
N SER A 62 8.57 10.81 0.80
CA SER A 62 7.92 12.13 0.87
C SER A 62 6.42 11.98 1.14
N LEU A 63 5.68 13.08 1.22
CA LEU A 63 4.21 13.01 1.36
C LEU A 63 3.52 12.37 0.14
N GLU A 64 4.11 12.46 -1.06
CA GLU A 64 3.60 11.76 -2.26
C GLU A 64 4.00 10.28 -2.28
N CYS A 65 5.13 9.95 -1.64
CA CYS A 65 5.68 8.62 -1.58
C CYS A 65 5.85 8.20 -0.10
N PRO A 66 4.74 8.02 0.65
CA PRO A 66 4.77 8.04 2.11
C PRO A 66 5.33 6.77 2.76
N VAL A 67 5.45 5.68 2.03
CA VAL A 67 6.08 4.45 2.52
C VAL A 67 7.12 4.01 1.51
N ILE A 68 8.37 3.96 1.95
CA ILE A 68 9.51 3.48 1.16
C ILE A 68 10.16 2.34 1.92
N ALA A 69 10.39 1.22 1.24
CA ALA A 69 11.07 0.10 1.85
C ALA A 69 12.37 -0.20 1.10
N SER A 70 13.46 -0.41 1.83
CA SER A 70 14.72 -0.90 1.27
C SER A 70 15.07 -2.24 1.90
N ILE A 71 15.61 -3.17 1.09
CA ILE A 71 16.03 -4.48 1.61
C ILE A 71 17.46 -4.36 2.10
N TYR A 72 17.68 -4.79 3.34
CA TYR A 72 19.03 -4.90 3.90
C TYR A 72 19.52 -6.35 4.02
N GLN A 73 18.61 -7.33 4.00
CA GLN A 73 18.98 -8.75 4.03
C GLN A 73 17.92 -9.60 3.32
N TYR A 74 18.34 -10.53 2.47
CA TYR A 74 17.45 -11.53 1.85
C TYR A 74 18.20 -12.86 1.66
N GLU A 75 17.84 -13.86 2.45
CA GLU A 75 18.60 -15.11 2.54
C GLU A 75 17.76 -16.32 2.95
N ALA A 76 18.26 -17.51 2.62
CA ALA A 76 17.74 -18.78 3.11
C ALA A 76 18.60 -19.32 4.27
N ARG A 77 17.95 -19.98 5.23
CA ARG A 77 18.59 -20.65 6.37
C ARG A 77 18.82 -22.11 6.03
N MET A 78 20.01 -22.40 5.51
CA MET A 78 20.39 -23.74 5.06
C MET A 78 20.71 -24.72 6.20
N ASP A 79 20.93 -24.17 7.40
CA ASP A 79 21.20 -24.89 8.65
C ASP A 79 19.97 -25.54 9.27
N VAL A 80 18.77 -25.13 8.87
CA VAL A 80 17.49 -25.71 9.31
C VAL A 80 17.17 -26.93 8.44
N ILE A 81 16.87 -28.08 9.05
CA ILE A 81 16.85 -29.40 8.36
C ILE A 81 15.59 -30.22 8.61
N GLU A 82 14.66 -29.72 9.42
CA GLU A 82 13.45 -30.41 9.86
C GLU A 82 12.41 -30.56 8.73
N SER A 83 12.52 -29.73 7.70
CA SER A 83 11.64 -29.72 6.53
C SER A 83 12.41 -30.01 5.23
N ASP A 84 11.67 -30.41 4.20
CA ASP A 84 12.18 -30.50 2.82
C ASP A 84 12.26 -29.12 2.13
N HIS A 85 11.90 -28.06 2.86
CA HIS A 85 12.12 -26.67 2.52
C HIS A 85 13.10 -25.99 3.48
N LYS A 86 13.87 -25.03 2.96
CA LYS A 86 14.70 -24.14 3.79
C LYS A 86 13.97 -22.81 4.07
N PRO A 87 13.88 -22.37 5.35
CA PRO A 87 13.24 -21.10 5.67
C PRO A 87 13.92 -19.93 4.97
N VAL A 88 13.11 -19.00 4.45
CA VAL A 88 13.59 -17.77 3.82
C VAL A 88 13.25 -16.59 4.71
N ARG A 89 14.21 -15.68 4.91
CA ARG A 89 14.00 -14.42 5.64
C ARG A 89 14.39 -13.24 4.78
N CYS A 90 13.56 -12.20 4.84
CA CYS A 90 13.84 -10.90 4.26
C CYS A 90 13.72 -9.86 5.37
N LYS A 91 14.69 -8.96 5.45
CA LYS A 91 14.66 -7.87 6.39
C LYS A 91 14.73 -6.54 5.65
N LEU A 92 13.84 -5.64 6.06
CA LEU A 92 13.51 -4.39 5.37
C LEU A 92 13.74 -3.22 6.32
N ASN A 93 14.32 -2.13 5.83
CA ASN A 93 14.18 -0.81 6.44
C ASN A 93 12.97 -0.14 5.80
N VAL A 94 12.09 0.45 6.60
CA VAL A 94 10.86 1.08 6.11
C VAL A 94 10.82 2.53 6.59
N ASP A 95 10.95 3.45 5.64
CA ASP A 95 10.81 4.88 5.88
C ASP A 95 9.35 5.27 5.65
N ILE A 96 8.74 5.87 6.67
CA ILE A 96 7.34 6.26 6.67
C ILE A 96 7.25 7.77 6.86
N ALA A 97 6.65 8.46 5.89
CA ALA A 97 6.36 9.87 6.00
C ALA A 97 5.37 10.10 7.15
N TYR A 98 5.80 10.91 8.10
CA TYR A 98 4.99 11.30 9.24
C TYR A 98 4.34 12.66 8.97
N ILE A 99 3.03 12.74 9.21
CA ILE A 99 2.27 13.99 9.07
C ILE A 99 1.93 14.52 10.46
N ASP A 100 2.48 15.69 10.78
CA ASP A 100 2.05 16.45 11.95
C ASP A 100 0.63 16.99 11.72
N LYS A 101 -0.32 16.49 12.53
CA LYS A 101 -1.74 16.86 12.43
C LYS A 101 -2.00 18.31 12.82
N SER A 102 -1.21 18.87 13.74
CA SER A 102 -1.33 20.25 14.20
C SER A 102 -0.93 21.21 13.09
N VAL A 103 0.26 20.99 12.52
CA VAL A 103 0.76 21.77 11.38
C VAL A 103 -0.18 21.66 10.19
N ARG A 104 -0.64 20.44 9.85
CA ARG A 104 -1.61 20.25 8.75
C ARG A 104 -2.90 21.03 8.97
N ARG A 105 -3.43 21.06 10.21
CA ARG A 105 -4.65 21.80 10.54
C ARG A 105 -4.43 23.31 10.42
N GLN A 106 -3.31 23.80 10.91
CA GLN A 106 -2.96 25.22 10.83
C GLN A 106 -2.84 25.68 9.38
N GLU A 107 -2.09 24.95 8.55
CA GLU A 107 -1.93 25.28 7.13
C GLU A 107 -3.25 25.15 6.37
N PHE A 108 -4.05 24.12 6.64
CA PHE A 108 -5.38 23.99 6.04
C PHE A 108 -6.27 25.19 6.38
N GLY A 109 -6.29 25.60 7.65
CA GLY A 109 -6.99 26.80 8.09
C GLY A 109 -6.48 28.04 7.37
N ARG A 110 -5.16 28.24 7.31
CA ARG A 110 -4.56 29.37 6.61
C ARG A 110 -4.96 29.42 5.13
N ILE A 111 -4.87 28.30 4.41
CA ILE A 111 -5.25 28.19 2.99
C ILE A 111 -6.73 28.55 2.79
N LEU A 112 -7.62 28.05 3.65
CA LEU A 112 -9.07 28.31 3.59
C LEU A 112 -9.39 29.81 3.65
N HIS A 113 -8.60 30.59 4.39
CA HIS A 113 -8.84 32.02 4.60
C HIS A 113 -8.06 32.92 3.64
N THR A 114 -6.94 32.45 3.09
CA THR A 114 -6.01 33.28 2.28
C THR A 114 -6.09 33.02 0.79
N ASN A 115 -6.68 31.90 0.35
CA ASN A 115 -6.83 31.61 -1.07
C ASN A 115 -8.14 32.19 -1.60
N ASP A 116 -8.06 33.23 -2.44
CA ASP A 116 -9.23 33.95 -2.94
C ASP A 116 -10.20 33.07 -3.75
N ALA A 117 -9.70 32.11 -4.51
CA ALA A 117 -10.56 31.19 -5.26
C ALA A 117 -11.37 30.29 -4.31
N ILE A 118 -10.71 29.70 -3.30
CA ILE A 118 -11.38 28.89 -2.28
C ILE A 118 -12.38 29.73 -1.49
N LYS A 119 -12.00 30.95 -1.11
CA LYS A 119 -12.88 31.89 -0.42
C LYS A 119 -14.11 32.22 -1.25
N GLY A 120 -13.94 32.53 -2.53
CA GLY A 120 -15.05 32.78 -3.46
C GLY A 120 -15.99 31.58 -3.60
N TYR A 121 -15.45 30.35 -3.70
CA TYR A 121 -16.27 29.13 -3.71
C TYR A 121 -17.06 28.96 -2.40
N LEU A 122 -16.45 29.21 -1.25
CA LEU A 122 -17.12 29.13 0.05
C LEU A 122 -18.22 30.18 0.20
N GLU A 123 -18.00 31.39 -0.29
CA GLU A 123 -18.99 32.47 -0.30
C GLU A 123 -20.18 32.11 -1.20
N ALA A 124 -19.93 31.55 -2.39
CA ALA A 124 -21.00 31.09 -3.28
C ALA A 124 -21.85 29.97 -2.65
N LEU A 125 -21.22 29.07 -1.88
CA LEU A 125 -21.92 27.99 -1.16
C LEU A 125 -22.67 28.44 0.09
N ARG A 126 -22.38 29.65 0.61
CA ARG A 126 -23.10 30.24 1.76
C ARG A 126 -24.50 30.74 1.39
N PHE A 127 -24.89 30.71 0.12
CA PHE A 127 -26.24 31.03 -0.30
C PHE A 127 -27.23 29.97 0.20
N VAL A 128 -27.89 30.27 1.33
CA VAL A 128 -29.09 29.56 1.76
C VAL A 128 -30.28 30.30 1.15
N PRO A 129 -31.00 29.72 0.17
CA PRO A 129 -32.19 30.36 -0.37
C PRO A 129 -33.18 30.60 0.76
N GLU A 130 -33.73 31.81 0.84
CA GLU A 130 -34.83 32.10 1.77
C GLU A 130 -36.01 31.19 1.44
N THR A 131 -36.18 30.14 2.22
CA THR A 131 -37.39 29.33 2.17
C THR A 131 -38.45 30.00 3.03
N THR A 132 -39.37 30.71 2.39
CA THR A 132 -40.64 31.06 3.02
C THR A 132 -41.45 29.78 3.24
N ALA A 133 -41.32 29.20 4.43
CA ALA A 133 -42.20 28.12 4.86
C ALA A 133 -43.59 28.71 5.10
N THR A 134 -44.43 28.68 4.07
CA THR A 134 -45.86 28.93 4.24
C THR A 134 -46.42 27.78 5.07
N ALA A 135 -46.75 28.06 6.34
CA ALA A 135 -47.42 27.09 7.19
C ALA A 135 -48.74 26.68 6.50
N PRO A 136 -48.94 25.40 6.16
CA PRO A 136 -50.18 25.00 5.53
C PRO A 136 -51.30 25.15 6.57
N SER A 137 -52.31 25.97 6.27
CA SER A 137 -53.57 25.95 7.00
C SER A 137 -54.07 24.50 7.02
N ARG A 138 -54.11 23.90 8.21
CA ARG A 138 -54.66 22.57 8.55
C ARG A 138 -55.22 21.76 7.35
N ARG A 139 -54.36 21.20 6.50
CA ARG A 139 -54.67 20.08 5.61
C ARG A 139 -53.36 19.54 5.02
N LYS A 140 -52.99 18.33 5.45
CA LYS A 140 -51.77 17.61 5.06
C LYS A 140 -51.60 17.61 3.54
N LYS A 141 -50.58 18.28 3.02
CA LYS A 141 -50.03 17.99 1.69
C LYS A 141 -48.50 17.94 1.75
N ARG A 142 -48.01 16.85 1.18
CA ARG A 142 -46.62 16.39 1.12
C ARG A 142 -45.75 17.46 0.44
N LEU A 143 -44.78 18.04 1.15
CA LEU A 143 -43.80 18.94 0.53
C LEU A 143 -42.89 18.13 -0.42
N ARG A 144 -42.87 18.50 -1.70
CA ARG A 144 -41.81 18.10 -2.64
C ARG A 144 -40.80 19.25 -2.69
N LEU A 145 -39.60 19.01 -2.19
CA LEU A 145 -38.46 19.90 -2.40
C LEU A 145 -37.90 19.64 -3.81
N GLN A 146 -38.04 20.60 -4.72
CA GLN A 146 -37.27 20.59 -5.98
C GLN A 146 -36.02 21.44 -5.80
N ILE A 147 -34.88 20.79 -5.58
CA ILE A 147 -33.57 21.42 -5.63
C ILE A 147 -33.24 21.62 -7.12
N LYS A 148 -33.34 22.85 -7.62
CA LYS A 148 -32.77 23.20 -8.94
C LYS A 148 -31.25 23.23 -8.78
N ARG A 149 -30.55 22.28 -9.41
CA ARG A 149 -29.10 22.38 -9.62
C ARG A 149 -28.83 23.61 -10.48
N LEU A 150 -27.99 24.51 -10.01
CA LEU A 150 -27.38 25.54 -10.84
C LEU A 150 -26.37 24.84 -11.77
N THR A 151 -26.58 24.98 -13.07
CA THR A 151 -25.66 24.60 -14.15
C THR A 151 -24.47 25.53 -14.20
#